data_AF-A0A6I4XQH0-F1
#
_entry.id   AF-A0A6I4XQH0-F1
#
_cell.length_a   1.000
_cell.length_b   1.000
_cell.length_c   1.000
_cell.angle_alpha   90.00
_cell.angle_beta   90.00
_cell.angle_gamma   90.00
#
_symmetry.space_group_name_H-M   'P 1'
#
loop_
_entity.id
_entity.type
_entity.pdbx_description
1 polymer ?
#
loop_
_entity_poly.entity_id
_entity_poly.type
_entity_poly.pdbx_seq_one_letter_code
_entity_poly.pdbx_strand_id
1 'polypeptide(L)'
;MKKTKVMTLMATTTLGALALVPMSALAVDGGEYQTNGAIQFAPNTNPTNPVDPTNPDPDKPITPVDPTDPTGPKPGTAGPLSIDYASSLSFGEQTITSKNMTYYAETQKYKDNAGADQEGPNFVQVSDNRGTETGWT
;
A
#
# COMPACT_ATOMS: atom_id res chain seq x y z
N MET A 1 13.71 -48.72 81.94
CA MET A 1 14.14 -50.02 81.38
C MET A 1 14.00 -49.93 79.86
N LYS A 2 14.86 -49.20 79.15
CA LYS A 2 16.09 -49.65 78.45
C LYS A 2 15.91 -50.95 77.67
N LYS A 3 15.81 -50.84 76.34
CA LYS A 3 16.33 -51.84 75.40
C LYS A 3 17.40 -51.18 74.56
N THR A 4 18.62 -51.69 74.72
CA THR A 4 19.84 -51.25 74.06
C THR A 4 20.07 -52.15 72.84
N LYS A 5 20.39 -51.57 71.68
CA LYS A 5 21.17 -52.24 70.64
C LYS A 5 22.33 -51.33 70.26
N VAL A 6 23.52 -51.87 70.49
CA VAL A 6 24.82 -51.29 70.14
C VAL A 6 25.12 -51.66 68.69
N MET A 7 25.62 -50.71 67.89
CA MET A 7 26.39 -51.02 66.69
C MET A 7 27.38 -49.88 66.42
N THR A 8 28.64 -50.16 66.75
CA THR A 8 29.85 -49.43 66.41
C THR A 8 30.04 -49.32 64.89
N LEU A 9 30.42 -48.15 64.37
CA LEU A 9 31.56 -48.02 63.44
C LEU A 9 32.00 -46.55 63.28
N MET A 10 33.16 -46.22 63.88
CA MET A 10 34.02 -45.16 63.38
C MET A 10 34.61 -45.60 62.05
N ALA A 11 34.69 -44.72 61.05
CA ALA A 11 35.91 -44.53 60.27
C ALA A 11 35.79 -43.39 59.24
N THR A 12 36.79 -42.51 59.32
CA THR A 12 37.55 -41.90 58.21
C THR A 12 36.90 -40.82 57.34
N THR A 13 37.41 -39.62 57.59
CA THR A 13 37.57 -38.46 56.72
C THR A 13 37.93 -38.78 55.26
N THR A 14 37.21 -38.16 54.33
CA THR A 14 37.76 -37.71 53.05
C THR A 14 37.26 -36.29 52.76
N LEU A 15 38.18 -35.35 52.90
CA LEU A 15 38.04 -33.96 52.49
C LEU A 15 38.04 -33.91 50.95
N GLY A 16 36.86 -33.87 50.35
CA GLY A 16 36.68 -33.70 48.90
C GLY A 16 36.36 -32.24 48.59
N ALA A 17 37.31 -31.52 48.01
CA ALA A 17 37.12 -30.17 47.51
C ALA A 17 36.03 -30.15 46.43
N LEU A 18 34.86 -29.58 46.73
CA LEU A 18 33.92 -29.21 45.67
C LEU A 18 34.46 -27.97 44.97
N ALA A 19 35.24 -28.18 43.91
CA ALA A 19 35.42 -27.18 42.87
C ALA A 19 34.03 -26.93 42.23
N LEU A 20 33.43 -25.78 42.48
CA LEU A 20 32.31 -25.30 41.67
C LEU A 20 32.84 -25.04 40.26
N VAL A 21 32.64 -25.99 39.37
CA VAL A 21 32.88 -25.80 37.94
C VAL A 21 31.81 -24.82 37.42
N PRO A 22 32.16 -23.77 36.67
CA PRO A 22 31.15 -22.94 36.03
C PRO A 22 30.38 -23.81 35.03
N MET A 23 29.07 -23.98 35.24
CA MET A 23 28.20 -24.57 34.24
C MET A 23 28.12 -23.60 33.05
N SER A 24 28.87 -23.87 31.99
CA SER A 24 28.65 -23.26 30.69
C SER A 24 27.35 -23.82 30.11
N ALA A 25 26.28 -23.03 30.11
CA ALA A 25 25.07 -23.34 29.37
C ALA A 25 25.40 -23.33 27.88
N LEU A 26 25.29 -24.48 27.20
CA LEU A 26 25.31 -24.52 25.74
C LEU A 26 23.92 -24.08 25.27
N ALA A 27 23.82 -22.91 24.67
CA ALA A 27 22.62 -22.55 23.93
C ALA A 27 22.46 -23.56 22.79
N VAL A 28 21.35 -24.30 22.79
CA VAL A 28 20.98 -25.11 21.63
C VAL A 28 20.73 -24.14 20.49
N ASP A 29 21.34 -24.41 19.33
CA ASP A 29 21.08 -23.63 18.12
C ASP A 29 19.57 -23.62 17.89
N GLY A 30 18.99 -22.42 17.81
CA GLY A 30 17.54 -22.25 17.73
C GLY A 30 17.02 -22.99 16.50
N GLY A 31 16.05 -23.89 16.69
CA GLY A 31 15.52 -24.69 15.58
C GLY A 31 15.02 -23.81 14.44
N GLU A 32 15.47 -24.09 13.21
CA GLU A 32 14.92 -23.44 12.02
C GLU A 32 13.48 -23.90 11.81
N TYR A 33 12.54 -22.95 11.77
CA TYR A 33 11.13 -23.22 11.48
C TYR A 33 10.73 -22.46 10.22
N GLN A 34 10.65 -23.19 9.11
CA GLN A 34 10.20 -22.63 7.84
C GLN A 34 8.68 -22.60 7.78
N THR A 35 8.12 -21.45 7.40
CA THR A 35 6.69 -21.29 7.15
C THR A 35 6.47 -20.94 5.67
N ASN A 36 5.31 -21.32 5.15
CA ASN A 36 4.92 -21.00 3.79
C ASN A 36 3.85 -19.92 3.81
N GLY A 37 3.99 -18.93 2.93
CA GLY A 37 2.94 -17.97 2.60
C GLY A 37 2.48 -18.16 1.16
N ALA A 38 1.18 -17.98 0.91
CA ALA A 38 0.61 -17.98 -0.43
C ALA A 38 -0.29 -16.76 -0.61
N ILE A 39 -0.25 -16.14 -1.80
CA ILE A 39 -1.11 -15.03 -2.21
C ILE A 39 -1.71 -15.33 -3.57
N GLN A 40 -2.98 -14.94 -3.75
CA GLN A 40 -3.67 -14.98 -5.04
C GLN A 40 -4.26 -13.60 -5.32
N PHE A 41 -4.05 -13.11 -6.53
CA PHE A 41 -4.59 -11.84 -7.00
C PHE A 41 -5.80 -12.08 -7.90
N ALA A 42 -6.78 -11.19 -7.82
CA ALA A 42 -7.93 -11.15 -8.71
C ALA A 42 -8.01 -9.75 -9.35
N PRO A 43 -8.51 -9.62 -10.59
CA PRO A 43 -8.68 -8.32 -11.23
C PRO A 43 -9.60 -7.40 -10.44
N ASN A 44 -9.27 -6.11 -10.38
CA ASN A 44 -10.15 -5.11 -9.78
C ASN A 44 -11.34 -4.84 -10.72
N THR A 45 -12.56 -4.90 -10.21
CA THR A 45 -13.77 -4.58 -10.98
C THR A 45 -14.39 -3.24 -10.61
N ASN A 46 -13.89 -2.59 -9.55
CA ASN A 46 -14.37 -1.28 -9.12
C ASN A 46 -13.76 -0.16 -9.99
N PRO A 47 -14.42 1.00 -10.08
CA PRO A 47 -13.82 2.19 -10.67
C PRO A 47 -12.51 2.56 -9.96
N THR A 48 -11.53 3.01 -10.72
CA THR A 48 -10.29 3.58 -10.20
C THR A 48 -10.42 5.10 -10.16
N ASN A 49 -10.01 5.71 -9.04
CA ASN A 49 -10.05 7.15 -8.89
C ASN A 49 -8.92 7.81 -9.70
N PRO A 50 -9.17 8.97 -10.34
CA PRO A 50 -8.12 9.71 -11.03
C PRO A 50 -7.07 10.21 -10.04
N VAL A 51 -5.82 10.33 -10.51
CA VAL A 51 -4.69 10.87 -9.76
C VAL A 51 -4.12 12.10 -10.47
N ASP A 52 -3.21 12.82 -9.82
CA ASP A 52 -2.57 13.98 -10.46
C ASP A 52 -1.81 13.54 -11.74
N PRO A 53 -2.12 14.14 -12.91
CA PRO A 53 -1.51 13.73 -14.18
C PRO A 53 -0.03 14.13 -14.30
N THR A 54 0.44 15.06 -13.48
CA THR A 54 1.84 15.55 -13.47
C THR A 54 2.68 14.87 -12.40
N ASN A 55 2.06 14.37 -11.34
CA ASN A 55 2.71 13.64 -10.26
C ASN A 55 1.81 12.49 -9.75
N PRO A 56 1.71 11.38 -10.50
CA PRO A 56 0.77 10.32 -10.19
C PRO A 56 1.15 9.58 -8.92
N ASP A 57 0.22 9.54 -7.96
CA ASP A 57 0.34 8.83 -6.70
C ASP A 57 -0.99 8.11 -6.41
N PRO A 58 -1.06 6.77 -6.53
CA PRO A 58 -2.29 5.99 -6.32
C PRO A 58 -2.92 6.17 -4.93
N ASP A 59 -2.12 6.55 -3.93
CA ASP A 59 -2.59 6.77 -2.56
C ASP A 59 -3.11 8.21 -2.34
N LYS A 60 -2.99 9.07 -3.36
CA LYS A 60 -3.44 10.47 -3.33
C LYS A 60 -4.34 10.76 -4.54
N PRO A 61 -5.57 10.24 -4.55
CA PRO A 61 -6.53 10.54 -5.60
C PRO A 61 -6.87 12.03 -5.63
N ILE A 62 -7.26 12.49 -6.81
CA ILE A 62 -7.77 13.84 -7.02
C ILE A 62 -9.26 13.79 -7.36
N THR A 63 -9.95 14.91 -7.20
CA THR A 63 -11.34 15.08 -7.64
C THR A 63 -11.41 16.13 -8.73
N PRO A 64 -11.50 15.75 -10.02
CA PRO A 64 -11.62 16.69 -11.11
C PRO A 64 -12.91 17.50 -11.06
N VAL A 65 -12.83 18.75 -11.48
CA VAL A 65 -13.99 19.65 -11.62
C VAL A 65 -14.37 19.71 -13.10
N ASP A 66 -15.64 19.51 -13.42
CA ASP A 66 -16.11 19.67 -14.79
C ASP A 66 -16.43 21.16 -15.06
N PRO A 67 -15.73 21.82 -16.00
CA PRO A 67 -15.99 23.22 -16.32
C PRO A 67 -17.33 23.45 -17.05
N THR A 68 -17.99 22.40 -17.53
CA THR A 68 -19.24 22.44 -18.31
C THR A 68 -20.46 21.95 -17.54
N ASP A 69 -20.27 21.20 -16.45
CA ASP A 69 -21.34 20.65 -15.62
C ASP A 69 -21.10 20.97 -14.12
N PRO A 70 -21.98 21.76 -13.47
CA PRO A 70 -21.83 22.10 -12.06
C PRO A 70 -22.01 20.90 -11.12
N THR A 71 -22.55 19.78 -11.58
CA THR A 71 -22.68 18.55 -10.80
C THR A 71 -21.39 17.72 -10.78
N GLY A 72 -20.39 18.14 -11.57
CA GLY A 72 -19.10 17.47 -11.70
C GLY A 72 -19.06 16.46 -12.84
N PRO A 73 -17.89 15.86 -13.08
CA PRO A 73 -17.73 14.91 -14.18
C PRO A 73 -18.45 13.60 -13.89
N LYS A 74 -18.81 12.88 -14.95
CA LYS A 74 -19.30 11.52 -14.82
C LYS A 74 -18.21 10.63 -14.18
N PRO A 75 -18.59 9.67 -13.33
CA PRO A 75 -17.62 8.74 -12.75
C PRO A 75 -16.94 7.91 -13.86
N GLY A 76 -15.71 7.48 -13.58
CA GLY A 76 -14.96 6.57 -14.44
C GLY A 76 -15.71 5.25 -14.68
N THR A 77 -15.33 4.56 -15.76
CA THR A 77 -15.91 3.26 -16.10
C THR A 77 -15.46 2.19 -15.10
N ALA A 78 -16.35 1.26 -14.75
CA ALA A 78 -15.97 0.11 -13.93
C ALA A 78 -15.24 -0.96 -14.76
N GLY A 79 -14.47 -1.81 -14.07
CA GLY A 79 -13.81 -2.98 -14.65
C GLY A 79 -12.29 -2.94 -14.56
N PRO A 80 -11.62 -4.05 -14.88
CA PRO A 80 -10.17 -4.17 -14.75
C PRO A 80 -9.40 -3.43 -15.84
N LEU A 81 -10.07 -2.90 -16.87
CA LEU A 81 -9.52 -1.92 -17.78
C LEU A 81 -10.52 -0.77 -17.80
N SER A 82 -10.17 0.36 -17.19
CA SER A 82 -11.10 1.46 -16.90
C SER A 82 -10.57 2.79 -17.40
N ILE A 83 -11.44 3.59 -18.03
CA ILE A 83 -11.23 5.04 -18.13
C ILE A 83 -11.59 5.64 -16.77
N ASP A 84 -10.61 6.20 -16.10
CA ASP A 84 -10.76 6.76 -14.76
C ASP A 84 -11.34 8.17 -14.83
N TYR A 85 -10.88 8.94 -15.82
CA TYR A 85 -11.32 10.30 -16.08
C TYR A 85 -10.95 10.77 -17.49
N ALA A 86 -11.75 11.68 -18.04
CA ALA A 86 -11.44 12.44 -19.25
C ALA A 86 -11.92 13.89 -19.08
N SER A 87 -11.02 14.86 -19.33
CA SER A 87 -11.33 16.29 -19.23
C SER A 87 -12.39 16.75 -20.24
N SER A 88 -13.40 17.47 -19.74
CA SER A 88 -14.27 18.30 -20.57
C SER A 88 -13.52 19.59 -20.94
N LEU A 89 -13.49 19.93 -22.23
CA LEU A 89 -12.74 21.09 -22.72
C LEU A 89 -13.65 22.32 -22.78
N SER A 90 -13.39 23.30 -21.91
CA SER A 90 -13.98 24.64 -21.98
C SER A 90 -13.05 25.60 -22.72
N PHE A 91 -13.58 26.40 -23.64
CA PHE A 91 -12.84 27.45 -24.34
C PHE A 91 -13.26 28.86 -23.91
N GLY A 92 -14.13 28.96 -22.90
CA GLY A 92 -14.69 30.23 -22.43
C GLY A 92 -15.52 30.98 -23.49
N GLU A 93 -15.71 32.27 -23.27
CA GLU A 93 -16.40 33.17 -24.20
C GLU A 93 -15.42 33.77 -25.20
N GLN A 94 -15.79 33.77 -26.49
CA GLN A 94 -14.96 34.27 -27.57
C GLN A 94 -15.73 35.24 -28.46
N THR A 95 -15.08 36.32 -28.90
CA THR A 95 -15.69 37.29 -29.81
C THR A 95 -15.77 36.76 -31.23
N ILE A 96 -16.93 36.91 -31.88
CA ILE A 96 -17.14 36.55 -33.29
C ILE A 96 -16.30 37.44 -34.20
N THR A 97 -15.59 36.83 -35.14
CA THR A 97 -14.74 37.53 -36.11
C THR A 97 -14.75 36.83 -37.47
N SER A 98 -14.46 37.58 -38.53
CA SER A 98 -14.32 37.06 -39.91
C SER A 98 -12.90 36.57 -40.22
N LYS A 99 -11.97 36.64 -39.25
CA LYS A 99 -10.58 36.20 -39.39
C LYS A 99 -10.38 34.81 -38.80
N ASN A 100 -9.35 34.11 -39.26
CA ASN A 100 -8.90 32.88 -38.61
C ASN A 100 -8.40 33.21 -37.20
N MET A 101 -8.87 32.44 -36.22
CA MET A 101 -8.48 32.55 -34.81
C MET A 101 -8.08 31.19 -34.26
N THR A 102 -7.22 31.20 -33.24
CA THR A 102 -6.86 30.03 -32.45
C THR A 102 -7.30 30.26 -31.01
N TYR A 103 -8.11 29.34 -30.48
CA TYR A 103 -8.60 29.39 -29.11
C TYR A 103 -8.03 28.20 -28.34
N TYR A 104 -7.49 28.47 -27.16
CA TYR A 104 -6.97 27.45 -26.27
C TYR A 104 -8.02 27.09 -25.24
N ALA A 105 -8.08 25.80 -24.90
CA ALA A 105 -8.93 25.35 -23.82
C ALA A 105 -8.38 25.86 -22.49
N GLU A 106 -9.28 26.11 -21.55
CA GLU A 106 -8.94 26.32 -20.15
C GLU A 106 -8.24 25.06 -19.61
N THR A 107 -7.43 25.28 -18.59
CA THR A 107 -6.76 24.26 -17.80
C THR A 107 -7.76 23.44 -16.99
N GLN A 108 -7.38 22.20 -16.69
CA GLN A 108 -8.18 21.31 -15.87
C GLN A 108 -8.03 21.69 -14.40
N LYS A 109 -9.15 22.02 -13.75
CA LYS A 109 -9.19 22.25 -12.29
C LYS A 109 -9.54 20.97 -11.55
N TYR A 110 -8.94 20.74 -10.40
CA TYR A 110 -9.23 19.59 -9.57
C TYR A 110 -8.95 19.90 -8.11
N LYS A 111 -9.54 19.12 -7.19
CA LYS A 111 -9.18 19.14 -5.78
C LYS A 111 -8.18 18.03 -5.49
N ASP A 112 -7.13 18.33 -4.75
CA ASP A 112 -6.22 17.30 -4.26
C ASP A 112 -6.88 16.45 -3.16
N ASN A 113 -6.17 15.42 -2.69
CA ASN A 113 -6.65 14.53 -1.62
C ASN A 113 -6.92 15.26 -0.29
N ALA A 114 -6.34 16.45 -0.07
CA ALA A 114 -6.61 17.30 1.09
C ALA A 114 -7.79 18.27 0.85
N GLY A 115 -8.37 18.29 -0.34
CA GLY A 115 -9.48 19.15 -0.75
C GLY A 115 -9.07 20.53 -1.24
N ALA A 116 -7.76 20.81 -1.35
CA ALA A 116 -7.27 22.09 -1.84
C ALA A 116 -7.39 22.19 -3.36
N ASP A 117 -7.71 23.38 -3.86
CA ASP A 117 -7.88 23.63 -5.29
C ASP A 117 -6.52 23.62 -6.00
N GLN A 118 -6.45 22.86 -7.08
CA GLN A 118 -5.28 22.70 -7.96
C GLN A 118 -5.70 22.87 -9.42
N GLU A 119 -4.71 23.08 -10.28
CA GLU A 119 -4.89 23.31 -11.70
C GLU A 119 -3.76 22.64 -12.50
N GLY A 120 -4.10 22.01 -13.62
CA GLY A 120 -3.16 21.24 -14.42
C GLY A 120 -3.57 21.10 -15.89
N PRO A 121 -2.84 20.28 -16.66
CA PRO A 121 -3.16 20.04 -18.07
C PRO A 121 -4.49 19.30 -18.22
N ASN A 122 -5.16 19.47 -19.36
CA ASN A 122 -6.26 18.58 -19.76
C ASN A 122 -5.72 17.18 -20.01
N PHE A 123 -6.42 16.15 -19.51
CA PHE A 123 -5.90 14.78 -19.54
C PHE A 123 -7.00 13.73 -19.72
N VAL A 124 -6.56 12.54 -20.11
CA VAL A 124 -7.34 11.31 -20.03
C VAL A 124 -6.51 10.31 -19.26
N GLN A 125 -7.11 9.69 -18.26
CA GLN A 125 -6.46 8.67 -17.45
C GLN A 125 -7.16 7.33 -17.63
N VAL A 126 -6.35 6.28 -17.79
CA VAL A 126 -6.84 4.91 -17.97
C VAL A 126 -6.02 3.97 -17.09
N SER A 127 -6.70 3.06 -16.39
CA SER A 127 -6.10 2.07 -15.50
C SER A 127 -6.27 0.65 -16.05
N ASP A 128 -5.21 -0.15 -15.94
CA ASP A 128 -5.20 -1.58 -16.30
C ASP A 128 -4.83 -2.45 -15.09
N ASN A 129 -5.84 -3.08 -14.51
CA ASN A 129 -5.81 -3.98 -13.37
C ASN A 129 -6.16 -5.43 -13.78
N ARG A 130 -6.07 -5.78 -15.07
CA ARG A 130 -6.36 -7.14 -15.56
C ARG A 130 -5.33 -8.17 -15.10
N GLY A 131 -4.08 -7.75 -14.94
CA GLY A 131 -2.97 -8.63 -14.54
C GLY A 131 -2.64 -9.71 -15.58
N THR A 132 -3.09 -9.55 -16.83
CA THR A 132 -2.88 -10.53 -17.91
C THR A 132 -1.64 -10.24 -18.76
N GLU A 133 -1.03 -9.07 -18.61
CA GLU A 133 0.11 -8.58 -19.42
C GLU A 133 -0.12 -8.62 -20.95
N THR A 134 -1.38 -8.75 -21.38
CA THR A 134 -1.76 -8.95 -22.80
C THR A 134 -1.74 -7.68 -23.64
N GLY A 135 -1.40 -6.52 -23.05
CA GLY A 135 -1.51 -5.23 -23.71
C GLY A 135 -2.96 -4.77 -23.94
N TRP A 136 -3.12 -3.75 -24.77
CA TRP A 136 -4.38 -3.04 -25.00
C TRP A 136 -4.85 -3.37 -26.42
N THR A 137 -5.78 -4.32 -26.55
CA THR A 137 -6.40 -4.72 -27.83
C THR A 137 -7.89 -4.54 -27.76
#